data_AF-A0A3D3I769-F1
#
_entry.id   AF-A0A3D3I769-F1
#
_cell.length_a   1.000
_cell.length_b   1.000
_cell.length_c   1.000
_cell.angle_alpha   90.00
_cell.angle_beta   90.00
_cell.angle_gamma   90.00
#
_symmetry.space_group_name_H-M   'P 1'
#
loop_
_entity.id
_entity.type
_entity.pdbx_description
1 polymer ?
#
loop_
_entity_poly.entity_id
_entity_poly.type
_entity_poly.pdbx_seq_one_letter_code
_entity_poly.pdbx_strand_id
1 'polypeptide(L)'
;MSAFRTSYIIRLIFILFFTTGFFGRTASQSEDNSMADFLILIESSPNGLALTCDKGCAWEKLSFSLSTGNEQVVDQFGITTLDTYKTTEGSERPDFLFSIKKISTGLFLRGIKGTAWTRLSFSCYENTCYQYVDQSGMTLKE
;
A
#
# COMPACT_ATOMS: atom_id res chain seq x y z
N MET A 1 -7.51 22.19 -77.20
CA MET A 1 -8.57 22.63 -76.26
C MET A 1 -9.22 21.40 -75.64
N SER A 2 -9.35 21.40 -74.30
CA SER A 2 -10.16 20.54 -73.39
C SER A 2 -9.98 19.02 -73.48
N ALA A 3 -9.24 18.36 -72.57
CA ALA A 3 -9.51 18.09 -71.13
C ALA A 3 -10.15 16.69 -70.97
N PHE A 4 -9.39 15.64 -70.63
CA PHE A 4 -8.94 15.27 -69.27
C PHE A 4 -10.10 15.10 -68.27
N ARG A 5 -10.95 14.07 -68.42
CA ARG A 5 -11.92 13.68 -67.37
C ARG A 5 -12.33 12.20 -67.41
N THR A 6 -11.39 11.27 -67.20
CA THR A 6 -11.79 9.88 -66.91
C THR A 6 -10.80 9.13 -66.01
N SER A 7 -10.21 9.81 -65.03
CA SER A 7 -9.31 9.17 -64.07
C SER A 7 -9.53 9.65 -62.63
N TYR A 8 -10.78 9.79 -62.22
CA TYR A 8 -11.13 10.17 -60.83
C TYR A 8 -12.14 9.23 -60.16
N ILE A 9 -12.91 8.45 -60.93
CA ILE A 9 -13.96 7.59 -60.34
C ILE A 9 -13.37 6.31 -59.72
N ILE A 10 -12.26 5.79 -60.25
CA ILE A 10 -11.64 4.56 -59.74
C ILE A 10 -10.82 4.81 -58.46
N ARG A 11 -10.38 6.04 -58.20
CA ARG A 11 -9.66 6.40 -56.96
C ARG A 11 -10.58 6.60 -55.74
N LEU A 12 -11.90 6.66 -55.92
CA LEU A 12 -12.85 6.87 -54.82
C LEU A 12 -13.30 5.57 -54.13
N ILE A 13 -13.06 4.40 -54.71
CA ILE A 13 -13.49 3.11 -54.11
C ILE A 13 -12.44 2.53 -53.15
N PHE A 14 -11.18 2.97 -53.23
CA PHE A 14 -10.10 2.48 -52.35
C PHE A 14 -9.96 3.20 -51.00
N ILE A 15 -10.72 4.27 -50.75
CA ILE A 15 -10.64 5.06 -49.50
C ILE A 15 -11.69 4.63 -48.45
N LEU A 16 -12.62 3.73 -48.81
CA LEU A 16 -13.75 3.34 -47.94
C LEU A 16 -13.54 2.04 -47.13
N PHE A 17 -12.33 1.49 -47.12
CA PHE A 17 -12.02 0.21 -46.46
C PHE A 17 -11.06 0.30 -45.26
N PHE A 18 -10.99 1.45 -44.59
CA PHE A 18 -10.05 1.67 -43.48
C PHE A 18 -10.66 2.27 -42.21
N THR A 19 -11.95 2.05 -41.95
CA THR A 19 -12.58 2.53 -40.70
C THR A 19 -13.54 1.52 -40.09
N THR A 20 -13.03 0.37 -39.70
CA THR A 20 -13.59 -0.39 -38.57
C THR A 20 -12.45 -0.75 -37.63
N GLY A 21 -11.85 0.29 -37.05
CA GLY A 21 -10.98 0.15 -35.89
C GLY A 21 -11.78 -0.46 -34.76
N PHE A 22 -11.47 -1.71 -34.43
CA PHE A 22 -12.01 -2.47 -33.32
C PHE A 22 -11.59 -1.78 -32.01
N PHE A 23 -12.32 -0.75 -31.59
CA PHE A 23 -12.16 -0.19 -30.26
C PHE A 23 -12.90 -1.09 -29.26
N GLY A 24 -12.35 -2.28 -29.04
CA GLY A 24 -12.53 -2.97 -27.78
C GLY A 24 -11.86 -2.13 -26.71
N ARG A 25 -12.62 -1.24 -26.06
CA ARG A 25 -12.18 -0.65 -24.80
C ARG A 25 -12.20 -1.77 -23.79
N THR A 26 -11.08 -2.45 -23.62
CA THR A 26 -10.81 -3.13 -22.35
C THR A 26 -10.78 -2.02 -21.31
N ALA A 27 -11.90 -1.84 -20.60
CA ALA A 27 -11.87 -1.21 -19.30
C ALA A 27 -10.95 -2.10 -18.47
N SER A 28 -9.68 -1.71 -18.38
CA SER A 28 -8.82 -2.18 -17.31
C SER A 28 -9.53 -1.70 -16.06
N GLN A 29 -10.28 -2.60 -15.41
CA GLN A 29 -10.56 -2.46 -14.00
C GLN A 29 -9.18 -2.48 -13.37
N SER A 30 -8.61 -1.30 -13.17
CA SER A 30 -7.51 -1.14 -12.24
C SER A 30 -8.08 -1.63 -10.92
N GLU A 31 -7.83 -2.89 -10.58
CA GLU A 31 -7.63 -3.22 -9.19
C GLU A 31 -6.65 -2.15 -8.72
N ASP A 32 -7.15 -1.24 -7.90
CA ASP A 32 -6.34 -0.22 -7.27
C ASP A 32 -5.40 -0.98 -6.34
N ASN A 33 -4.31 -1.49 -6.92
CA ASN A 33 -3.17 -2.05 -6.23
C ASN A 33 -2.35 -0.87 -5.69
N SER A 34 -3.04 0.13 -5.13
CA SER A 34 -2.42 1.19 -4.37
C SER A 34 -1.97 0.54 -3.07
N MET A 35 -0.65 0.45 -2.92
CA MET A 35 -0.07 0.10 -1.64
C MET A 35 -0.67 1.04 -0.57
N ALA A 36 -0.97 0.48 0.60
CA ALA A 36 -1.66 1.21 1.66
C ALA A 36 -0.85 2.45 2.06
N ASP A 37 -1.37 3.66 1.83
CA ASP A 37 -0.60 4.89 2.08
C ASP A 37 -0.63 5.28 3.56
N PHE A 38 0.39 4.91 4.33
CA PHE A 38 0.48 5.17 5.77
C PHE A 38 1.89 5.60 6.20
N LEU A 39 1.97 6.28 7.35
CA LEU A 39 3.24 6.63 8.01
C LEU A 39 3.08 6.49 9.52
N ILE A 40 3.86 5.58 10.12
CA ILE A 40 3.78 5.26 11.55
C ILE A 40 5.17 5.35 12.17
N LEU A 41 5.31 6.13 13.23
CA LEU A 41 6.47 6.11 14.12
C LEU A 41 6.29 5.01 15.17
N ILE A 42 7.31 4.17 15.32
CA ILE A 42 7.40 3.13 16.34
C ILE A 42 8.42 3.56 17.39
N GLU A 43 7.96 3.63 18.64
CA GLU A 43 8.79 3.95 19.80
C GLU A 43 8.79 2.76 20.76
N SER A 44 9.96 2.18 21.04
CA SER A 44 10.08 1.15 22.08
C SER A 44 10.57 1.74 23.38
N SER A 45 10.10 1.15 24.49
CA SER A 45 10.60 1.41 25.83
C SER A 45 10.77 0.09 26.59
N PRO A 46 11.37 0.11 27.79
CA PRO A 46 11.38 -1.06 28.67
C PRO A 46 9.98 -1.60 28.97
N ASN A 47 8.97 -0.73 29.05
CA ASN A 47 7.61 -1.07 29.50
C ASN A 47 6.65 -1.47 28.36
N GLY A 48 7.00 -1.21 27.10
CA GLY A 48 6.11 -1.51 25.98
C GLY A 48 6.47 -0.76 24.70
N LEU A 49 5.48 -0.64 23.82
CA LEU A 49 5.58 0.06 22.55
C LEU A 49 4.54 1.19 22.50
N ALA A 50 4.94 2.30 21.89
CA ALA A 50 4.03 3.33 21.42
C ALA A 50 4.13 3.44 19.89
N LEU A 51 2.98 3.60 19.26
CA LEU A 51 2.85 3.88 17.83
C LEU A 51 2.20 5.24 17.68
N THR A 52 2.81 6.12 16.90
CA THR A 52 2.21 7.39 16.51
C THR A 52 1.95 7.34 15.01
N CYS A 53 0.70 7.53 14.60
CA CYS A 53 0.34 7.50 13.19
C CYS A 53 0.19 8.91 12.65
N ASP A 54 1.09 9.28 11.73
CA ASP A 54 1.11 10.58 11.08
C ASP A 54 0.19 10.57 9.84
N LYS A 55 -0.07 9.38 9.25
CA LYS A 55 -0.91 9.22 8.05
C LYS A 55 -1.51 7.82 7.95
N GLY A 56 -2.75 7.73 7.46
CA GLY A 56 -3.38 6.47 7.05
C GLY A 56 -4.17 5.73 8.13
N CYS A 57 -4.16 6.19 9.38
CA CYS A 57 -4.88 5.54 10.49
C CYS A 57 -6.12 6.32 10.94
N ALA A 58 -7.06 5.61 11.58
CA ALA A 58 -8.17 6.19 12.34
C ALA A 58 -7.78 6.61 13.76
N TRP A 59 -6.54 6.38 14.14
CA TRP A 59 -5.96 6.65 15.45
C TRP A 59 -4.71 7.51 15.30
N GLU A 60 -4.46 8.40 16.27
CA GLU A 60 -3.23 9.20 16.30
C GLU A 60 -2.13 8.49 17.09
N LYS A 61 -2.48 7.83 18.20
CA LYS A 61 -1.53 7.14 19.06
C LYS A 61 -2.09 5.85 19.63
N LEU A 62 -1.27 4.80 19.64
CA LEU A 62 -1.47 3.58 20.40
C LEU A 62 -0.34 3.40 21.40
N SER A 63 -0.63 2.81 22.55
CA SER A 63 0.38 2.42 23.53
C SER A 63 -0.05 1.13 24.19
N PHE A 64 0.85 0.16 24.24
CA PHE A 64 0.55 -1.16 24.77
C PHE A 64 1.82 -1.83 25.32
N SER A 65 1.64 -2.66 26.34
CA SER A 65 2.70 -3.49 26.88
C SER A 65 2.99 -4.64 25.92
N LEU A 66 4.27 -4.87 25.61
CA LEU A 66 4.71 -6.00 24.81
C LEU A 66 6.01 -6.57 25.38
N SER A 67 5.93 -7.77 25.96
CA SER A 67 7.10 -8.48 26.45
C SER A 67 7.86 -9.16 25.32
N THR A 68 9.16 -9.38 25.53
CA THR A 68 10.02 -10.10 24.57
C THR A 68 9.43 -11.46 24.23
N GLY A 69 9.40 -11.78 22.93
CA GLY A 69 8.82 -13.02 22.41
C GLY A 69 7.34 -12.92 22.02
N ASN A 70 6.61 -11.93 22.55
CA ASN A 70 5.21 -11.71 22.22
C ASN A 70 5.04 -10.84 20.97
N GLU A 71 3.90 -11.03 20.30
CA GLU A 71 3.53 -10.37 19.05
C GLU A 71 2.20 -9.62 19.23
N GLN A 72 2.10 -8.44 18.64
CA GLN A 72 0.86 -7.67 18.56
C GLN A 72 0.56 -7.34 17.10
N VAL A 73 -0.70 -7.51 16.69
CA VAL A 73 -1.19 -7.15 15.34
C VAL A 73 -1.84 -5.77 15.38
N VAL A 74 -1.58 -4.97 14.35
CA VAL A 74 -2.07 -3.59 14.21
C VAL A 74 -2.57 -3.36 12.78
N ASP A 75 -3.67 -2.64 12.68
CA ASP A 75 -4.29 -2.21 11.42
C ASP A 75 -4.64 -0.71 11.46
N GLN A 76 -5.30 -0.23 10.41
CA GLN A 76 -5.74 1.16 10.23
C GLN A 76 -6.75 1.63 11.31
N PHE A 77 -7.38 0.72 12.04
CA PHE A 77 -8.32 1.03 13.12
C PHE A 77 -7.74 0.81 14.51
N GLY A 78 -6.65 0.07 14.64
CA GLY A 78 -5.83 0.02 15.85
C GLY A 78 -5.26 -1.35 16.17
N ILE A 79 -5.27 -1.69 17.46
CA ILE A 79 -4.87 -3.01 17.94
C ILE A 79 -5.92 -4.03 17.50
N THR A 80 -5.49 -5.11 16.88
CA THR A 80 -6.37 -6.17 16.36
C THR A 80 -5.75 -7.56 16.57
N THR A 81 -6.41 -8.57 16.02
CA THR A 81 -5.92 -9.96 15.94
C THR A 81 -6.10 -10.47 14.51
N LEU A 82 -5.41 -11.56 14.15
CA LEU A 82 -5.61 -12.18 12.84
C LEU A 82 -7.04 -12.69 12.64
N ASP A 83 -7.70 -13.15 13.71
CA ASP A 83 -9.05 -13.72 13.64
C ASP A 83 -10.14 -12.64 13.56
N THR A 84 -9.89 -11.45 14.09
CA THR A 84 -10.84 -10.33 14.09
C THR A 84 -10.67 -9.38 12.91
N TYR A 85 -9.55 -9.46 12.21
CA TYR A 85 -9.30 -8.63 11.03
C TYR A 85 -10.33 -8.92 9.93
N LYS A 86 -10.86 -7.85 9.34
CA LYS A 86 -11.73 -7.92 8.16
C LYS A 86 -11.16 -6.98 7.12
N THR A 87 -11.05 -7.47 5.90
CA THR A 87 -10.71 -6.63 4.75
C THR A 87 -11.72 -5.50 4.63
N THR A 88 -11.24 -4.29 4.35
CA THR A 88 -12.08 -3.10 4.22
C THR A 88 -12.14 -2.61 2.79
N GLU A 89 -12.67 -3.44 1.88
CA GLU A 89 -12.90 -3.01 0.50
C GLU A 89 -13.84 -1.80 0.47
N GLY A 90 -13.46 -0.75 -0.27
CA GLY A 90 -14.26 0.48 -0.39
C GLY A 90 -14.16 1.44 0.79
N SER A 91 -13.27 1.19 1.77
CA SER A 91 -12.92 2.17 2.79
C SER A 91 -12.14 3.34 2.19
N GLU A 92 -12.39 4.56 2.67
CA GLU A 92 -11.58 5.75 2.36
C GLU A 92 -10.17 5.67 2.99
N ARG A 93 -9.94 4.69 3.87
CA ARG A 93 -8.67 4.48 4.58
C ARG A 93 -7.87 3.34 3.94
N PRO A 94 -6.54 3.46 3.94
CA PRO A 94 -5.66 2.44 3.40
C PRO A 94 -5.82 1.13 4.19
N ASP A 95 -5.97 0.01 3.48
CA ASP A 95 -6.14 -1.31 4.09
C ASP A 95 -4.76 -1.97 4.30
N PHE A 96 -4.24 -1.86 5.53
CA PHE A 96 -2.98 -2.48 5.93
C PHE A 96 -3.16 -3.37 7.15
N LEU A 97 -2.28 -4.36 7.26
CA LEU A 97 -2.19 -5.23 8.42
C LEU A 97 -0.73 -5.65 8.61
N PHE A 98 -0.18 -5.44 9.79
CA PHE A 98 1.13 -5.95 10.16
C PHE A 98 1.18 -6.36 11.61
N SER A 99 2.14 -7.21 11.96
CA SER A 99 2.45 -7.54 13.34
C SER A 99 3.80 -6.97 13.77
N ILE A 100 3.91 -6.68 15.06
CA ILE A 100 5.14 -6.23 15.72
C ILE A 100 5.47 -7.22 16.82
N LYS A 101 6.70 -7.70 16.83
CA LYS A 101 7.24 -8.62 17.83
C LYS A 101 8.49 -8.01 18.47
N LYS A 102 8.53 -7.99 19.80
CA LYS A 102 9.73 -7.64 20.54
C LYS A 102 10.68 -8.84 20.54
N ILE A 103 11.91 -8.64 20.06
CA ILE A 103 12.98 -9.63 20.06
C ILE A 103 14.13 -9.15 20.97
N SER A 104 15.10 -10.02 21.25
CA SER A 104 16.17 -9.73 22.22
C SER A 104 17.00 -8.48 21.90
N THR A 105 17.15 -8.15 20.62
CA THR A 105 17.99 -7.04 20.14
C THR A 105 17.20 -5.86 19.58
N GLY A 106 15.87 -5.94 19.54
CA GLY A 106 15.04 -4.88 18.97
C GLY A 106 13.64 -5.34 18.57
N LEU A 107 13.18 -4.91 17.39
CA LEU A 107 11.84 -5.23 16.88
C LEU A 107 11.92 -6.01 15.57
N PHE A 108 10.93 -6.88 15.41
CA PHE A 108 10.66 -7.63 14.18
C PHE A 108 9.21 -7.35 13.76
N LEU A 109 9.02 -6.92 12.52
CA LEU A 109 7.70 -6.68 11.96
C LEU A 109 7.42 -7.68 10.84
N ARG A 110 6.19 -8.15 10.75
CA ARG A 110 5.69 -8.97 9.63
C ARG A 110 4.57 -8.24 8.92
N GLY A 111 4.79 -7.94 7.64
CA GLY A 111 3.76 -7.39 6.76
C GLY A 111 2.81 -8.49 6.36
N ILE A 112 1.51 -8.26 6.52
CA ILE A 112 0.45 -9.24 6.22
C ILE A 112 -0.40 -8.72 5.06
N LYS A 113 -0.73 -7.43 5.05
CA LYS A 113 -1.47 -6.76 3.98
C LYS A 113 -1.04 -5.31 3.82
N GLY A 114 -1.19 -4.76 2.62
CA GLY A 114 -0.99 -3.34 2.32
C GLY A 114 0.47 -2.88 2.37
N THR A 115 1.42 -3.81 2.46
CA THR A 115 2.86 -3.54 2.60
C THR A 115 3.63 -4.23 1.48
N ALA A 116 4.65 -3.55 0.93
CA ALA A 116 5.58 -4.13 -0.05
C ALA A 116 6.57 -5.09 0.60
N TRP A 117 6.75 -4.99 1.92
CA TRP A 117 7.65 -5.81 2.70
C TRP A 117 6.89 -6.93 3.42
N THR A 118 7.48 -8.12 3.44
CA THR A 118 6.98 -9.23 4.26
C THR A 118 7.57 -9.21 5.67
N ARG A 119 8.78 -8.65 5.81
CA ARG A 119 9.52 -8.58 7.07
C ARG A 119 10.36 -7.30 7.14
N LEU A 120 10.37 -6.67 8.31
CA LEU A 120 11.35 -5.66 8.69
C LEU A 120 11.94 -6.05 10.03
N SER A 121 13.19 -5.66 10.28
CA SER A 121 13.78 -5.78 11.60
C SER A 121 14.81 -4.69 11.81
N PHE A 122 14.83 -4.13 13.01
CA PHE A 122 15.78 -3.12 13.42
C PHE A 122 16.14 -3.28 14.89
N SER A 123 17.37 -2.92 15.21
CA SER A 123 17.93 -3.02 16.55
C SER A 123 17.55 -1.81 17.39
N CYS A 124 17.43 -2.01 18.70
CA CYS A 124 17.12 -0.95 19.65
C CYS A 124 18.27 -0.83 20.67
N TYR A 125 18.73 0.39 20.93
CA TYR A 125 19.77 0.66 21.90
C TYR A 125 19.12 0.74 23.29
N GLU A 126 19.60 -0.06 24.25
CA GLU A 126 19.02 -0.11 25.61
C GLU A 126 17.49 -0.32 25.63
N ASN A 127 16.98 -1.18 24.74
CA ASN A 127 15.54 -1.42 24.55
C ASN A 127 14.72 -0.19 24.09
N THR A 128 15.39 0.83 23.59
CA THR A 128 14.80 2.06 23.07
C THR A 128 15.14 2.20 21.59
N CYS A 129 14.12 2.38 20.76
CA CYS A 129 14.27 2.69 19.34
C CYS A 129 13.13 3.58 18.89
N TYR A 130 13.45 4.37 17.86
CA TYR A 130 12.56 5.30 17.19
C TYR A 130 12.70 5.02 15.70
N GLN A 131 11.67 4.44 15.09
CA GLN A 131 11.72 4.07 13.67
C GLN A 131 10.40 4.39 12.98
N TYR A 132 10.47 5.23 11.95
CA TYR A 132 9.34 5.41 11.03
C TYR A 132 9.24 4.23 10.07
N VAL A 133 8.01 3.79 9.82
CA VAL A 133 7.69 2.77 8.82
C VAL A 133 6.51 3.22 7.97
N ASP A 134 6.56 2.85 6.69
CA ASP A 134 5.51 3.05 5.71
C ASP A 134 5.27 1.74 4.92
N GLN A 135 4.46 1.80 3.87
CA GLN A 135 4.18 0.65 3.01
C GLN A 135 5.41 0.11 2.27
N SER A 136 6.43 0.94 2.08
CA SER A 136 7.66 0.59 1.34
C SER A 136 8.73 0.03 2.27
N GLY A 137 8.74 0.37 3.55
CA GLY A 137 9.65 -0.19 4.53
C GLY A 137 9.94 0.72 5.72
N MET A 138 11.19 0.67 6.19
CA MET A 138 11.71 1.65 7.14
C MET A 138 12.04 2.95 6.42
N THR A 139 11.64 4.08 7.00
CA THR A 139 11.83 5.41 6.41
C THR A 139 12.25 6.43 7.46
N LEU A 140 12.47 7.67 7.03
CA LEU A 140 12.65 8.84 7.89
C LEU A 140 11.36 9.65 7.92
N LYS A 141 11.26 10.58 8.86
CA LYS A 141 10.21 11.59 8.79
C LYS A 141 10.49 12.50 7.59
N GLU A 142 9.53 12.59 6.67
CA GLU A 142 9.56 13.57 5.56
C GLU A 142 9.36 15.01 6.06
#